data_AF-A0A442HG73-F1
#
_entry.id   AF-A0A442HG73-F1
#
_cell.length_a   1.000
_cell.length_b   1.000
_cell.length_c   1.000
_cell.angle_alpha   90.00
_cell.angle_beta   90.00
_cell.angle_gamma   90.00
#
_symmetry.space_group_name_H-M   'P 1'
#
loop_
_entity.id
_entity.type
_entity.pdbx_description
1 polymer ?
#
loop_
_entity_poly.entity_id
_entity_poly.type
_entity_poly.pdbx_seq_one_letter_code
_entity_poly.pdbx_strand_id
1 'polypeptide(L)' 'KAYPVGELLSYKGIAEGTENSNFLVHASTGSYILTLYEKRVDKADLPFFLGLMGHLARKGISCPLPVT' A
#
# COMPACT_ATOMS: atom_id res chain seq x y z
N LYS A 1 -14.12 -5.91 -1.98
CA LYS A 1 -13.29 -6.95 -1.31
C LYS A 1 -12.93 -6.43 0.06
N ALA A 2 -12.97 -7.27 1.08
CA ALA A 2 -12.45 -6.93 2.41
C ALA A 2 -10.99 -7.38 2.49
N TYR A 3 -10.12 -6.53 3.07
CA TYR A 3 -8.74 -6.90 3.40
C TYR A 3 -8.70 -7.46 4.83
N PRO A 4 -7.88 -8.48 5.13
CA PRO A 4 -7.78 -9.07 6.46
C PRO A 4 -6.93 -8.22 7.42
N VAL A 5 -7.29 -6.94 7.58
CA VAL A 5 -6.60 -5.94 8.42
C VAL A 5 -7.34 -5.60 9.70
N GLY A 6 -8.45 -6.30 9.98
CA GLY A 6 -9.29 -6.08 11.15
C GLY A 6 -10.02 -4.73 11.16
N GLU A 7 -10.39 -4.27 12.35
CA GLU A 7 -11.15 -3.03 12.54
C GLU A 7 -10.26 -1.78 12.48
N LEU A 8 -10.75 -0.71 11.84
CA LEU A 8 -10.06 0.57 11.76
C LEU A 8 -10.08 1.26 13.12
N LEU A 9 -8.90 1.60 13.65
CA LEU A 9 -8.75 2.33 14.91
C LEU A 9 -8.47 3.82 14.65
N SER A 10 -7.57 4.13 13.71
CA SER A 10 -7.30 5.51 13.28
C SER A 10 -6.58 5.53 11.94
N TYR A 11 -6.54 6.70 11.29
CA TYR A 11 -5.71 6.92 10.11
C TYR A 11 -5.19 8.35 10.07
N LYS A 12 -4.04 8.54 9.42
CA LYS A 12 -3.41 9.85 9.22
C LYS A 12 -2.84 9.95 7.82
N GLY A 13 -3.16 11.02 7.09
CA GLY A 13 -2.51 11.32 5.82
C GLY A 13 -1.02 11.58 6.02
N ILE A 14 -0.18 11.03 5.13
CA ILE A 14 1.25 11.27 5.11
C ILE A 14 1.63 12.03 3.83
N ALA A 15 2.39 13.11 3.98
CA ALA A 15 2.80 13.98 2.89
C ALA A 15 4.03 13.42 2.16
N GLU A 16 3.95 12.15 1.75
CA GLU A 16 5.02 11.48 1.02
C GLU A 16 4.53 11.15 -0.40
N GLY A 17 5.13 11.81 -1.39
CA GLY A 17 4.73 11.72 -2.79
C GLY A 17 3.83 12.88 -3.24
N THR A 18 4.05 13.35 -4.47
CA THR A 18 3.27 14.45 -5.08
C THR A 18 2.05 13.95 -5.86
N GLU A 19 1.94 12.64 -6.07
CA GLU A 19 1.00 12.06 -7.05
C GLU A 19 -0.01 11.06 -6.47
N ASN A 20 0.28 10.43 -5.33
CA ASN A 20 -0.61 9.49 -4.68
C ASN A 20 -1.02 10.00 -3.31
N SER A 21 -2.27 9.75 -2.94
CA SER A 21 -2.75 10.00 -1.59
C SER A 21 -2.36 8.82 -0.69
N ASN A 22 -1.42 9.05 0.23
CA ASN A 22 -0.91 8.03 1.15
C ASN A 22 -1.42 8.27 2.58
N PHE A 23 -1.75 7.17 3.27
CA PHE A 23 -2.23 7.19 4.65
C PHE A 23 -1.52 6.13 5.48
N LEU A 24 -1.12 6.50 6.70
CA LEU A 24 -0.82 5.53 7.76
C LEU A 24 -2.15 5.12 8.40
N VAL A 25 -2.44 3.83 8.40
CA VAL A 25 -3.67 3.24 8.94
C VAL A 25 -3.33 2.38 10.14
N HIS A 26 -3.91 2.69 11.29
CA HIS A 26 -3.87 1.83 12.47
C HIS A 26 -5.15 1.01 12.52
N ALA A 27 -5.00 -0.31 12.53
CA ALA A 27 -6.09 -1.25 12.65
C ALA A 27 -5.81 -2.26 13.78
N SER A 28 -6.84 -2.99 14.20
CA SER A 28 -6.75 -3.95 15.30
C SER A 28 -5.67 -5.03 15.12
N THR A 29 -5.30 -5.36 13.88
CA THR A 29 -4.25 -6.36 13.58
C THR A 29 -2.86 -5.74 13.36
N GLY A 30 -2.73 -4.41 13.33
CA GLY A 30 -1.44 -3.75 13.13
C GLY A 30 -1.54 -2.41 12.38
N SER A 31 -0.37 -1.91 11.98
CA SER A 31 -0.23 -0.67 11.21
C SER A 31 0.03 -0.98 9.74
N TYR A 32 -0.62 -0.22 8.85
CA TYR A 32 -0.59 -0.41 7.40
C TYR A 32 -0.38 0.91 6.68
N ILE A 33 0.10 0.86 5.44
CA ILE A 33 0.08 1.99 4.52
C ILE A 33 -1.02 1.75 3.49
N LEU A 34 -1.93 2.72 3.37
CA LEU A 34 -2.93 2.77 2.31
C LEU A 34 -2.48 3.79 1.26
N THR A 35 -2.26 3.31 0.04
CA THR A 35 -1.97 4.16 -1.12
C THR A 35 -3.18 4.18 -2.03
N LEU A 36 -3.74 5.37 -2.26
CA LEU A 36 -4.75 5.62 -3.27
C LEU A 36 -4.07 6.16 -4.53
N TYR A 37 -4.05 5.35 -5.58
CA TYR A 37 -3.50 5.74 -6.87
C TYR A 37 -4.43 6.73 -7.58
N GLU A 38 -3.92 7.91 -7.90
CA GLU A 38 -4.67 8.94 -8.62
C GLU A 38 -4.54 8.79 -10.14
N LYS A 39 -5.24 9.62 -10.89
CA LYS A 39 -5.47 9.54 -12.35
C LYS A 39 -4.21 9.41 -13.23
N ARG A 40 -3.01 9.68 -12.70
CA ARG A 40 -1.76 9.67 -13.45
C ARG A 40 -1.11 8.29 -13.56
N VAL A 41 -1.56 7.31 -12.76
CA VAL A 41 -1.09 5.93 -12.86
C VAL A 41 -2.02 5.16 -13.79
N ASP A 42 -1.48 4.61 -14.89
CA ASP A 42 -2.23 3.68 -15.72
C ASP A 42 -2.49 2.40 -14.90
N LYS A 43 -3.76 2.01 -14.83
CA LYS A 43 -4.15 0.78 -14.13
C LYS A 43 -3.48 -0.45 -14.72
N ALA A 44 -3.11 -0.42 -16.01
CA ALA A 44 -2.39 -1.48 -16.68
C ALA A 44 -0.96 -1.69 -16.13
N ASP A 45 -0.37 -0.67 -15.51
CA ASP A 45 0.98 -0.75 -14.94
C ASP A 45 0.99 -1.25 -13.50
N LEU A 46 -0.14 -1.18 -12.77
CA LEU A 46 -0.25 -1.64 -11.39
C LEU A 46 0.21 -3.09 -11.17
N PRO A 47 -0.15 -4.07 -12.03
CA PRO A 47 0.35 -5.43 -11.90
C PRO A 47 1.89 -5.52 -11.93
N PHE A 48 2.56 -4.69 -12.73
CA PHE A 48 4.01 -4.63 -12.77
C PHE A 48 4.59 -4.08 -11.47
N PHE A 49 4.09 -2.94 -10.97
CA PHE A 49 4.59 -2.34 -9.73
C PHE A 49 4.41 -3.26 -8.51
N LEU A 50 3.21 -3.84 -8.36
CA LEU A 50 2.90 -4.78 -7.29
C LEU A 50 3.73 -6.07 -7.42
N GLY A 51 3.88 -6.58 -8.64
CA GLY A 51 4.69 -7.76 -8.94
C GLY A 51 6.18 -7.55 -8.65
N LEU A 52 6.71 -6.38 -8.98
CA LEU A 52 8.10 -5.99 -8.69
C LEU A 52 8.35 -5.92 -7.18
N MET A 53 7.46 -5.29 -6.41
CA MET A 53 7.57 -5.29 -4.94
C MET A 53 7.62 -6.71 -4.38
N GLY A 54 6.73 -7.58 -4.83
CA GLY A 54 6.75 -8.99 -4.44
C GLY A 54 8.04 -9.72 -4.86
N HIS A 55 8.60 -9.41 -6.03
CA HIS A 55 9.87 -9.98 -6.49
C HIS A 55 11.05 -9.55 -5.61
N LEU A 56 11.13 -8.27 -5.27
CA LEU A 56 12.20 -7.70 -4.46
C LEU A 56 12.14 -8.23 -3.01
N ALA A 57 10.95 -8.26 -2.41
CA ALA A 57 10.75 -8.79 -1.07
C ALA A 57 11.19 -10.25 -0.95
N ARG A 58 10.85 -11.10 -1.94
CA ARG A 58 11.31 -12.50 -1.99
C ARG A 58 12.82 -12.65 -2.10
N LYS A 59 13.53 -11.62 -2.56
CA LYS A 59 15.01 -11.57 -2.62
C LYS A 59 15.64 -10.93 -1.38
N GLY A 60 14.86 -10.68 -0.32
CA GLY A 60 15.35 -10.10 0.94
C GLY A 60 15.55 -8.58 0.91
N ILE A 61 15.05 -7.90 -0.13
CA ILE A 61 15.09 -6.43 -0.19
C ILE A 61 13.95 -5.89 0.67
N SER A 62 14.30 -5.02 1.63
CA SER A 62 13.33 -4.33 2.48
C SER A 62 12.46 -3.41 1.63
N CYS A 63 11.23 -3.85 1.36
CA CYS A 63 10.24 -3.10 0.60
C CYS A 63 8.81 -3.46 1.07
N PRO A 64 7.82 -2.61 0.79
CA PRO A 64 6.44 -2.89 1.16
C PRO A 64 5.88 -4.14 0.47
N LEU A 65 5.04 -4.89 1.18
CA LEU A 65 4.30 -6.03 0.64
C LEU A 65 2.80 -5.70 0.54
N PRO A 66 2.18 -5.81 -0.65
CA PRO A 66 0.75 -5.61 -0.81
C PRO A 66 -0.05 -6.62 0.02
N VAL A 67 -1.02 -6.13 0.79
CA VAL A 67 -2.01 -6.96 1.46
C VAL A 67 -3.07 -7.39 0.43
N THR A 68 -3.38 -8.68 0.36
CA THR A 68 -4.34 -9.26 -0.62
C THR A 68 -5.58 -9.82 0.04
#